data_AF-A0A352PSF0-F1
#
_entry.id   AF-A0A352PSF0-F1
#
_cell.length_a   1.000
_cell.length_b   1.000
_cell.length_c   1.000
_cell.angle_alpha   90.00
_cell.angle_beta   90.00
_cell.angle_gamma   90.00
#
_symmetry.space_group_name_H-M   'P 1'
#
loop_
_entity.id
_entity.type
_entity.pdbx_description
1 polymer ?
#
loop_
_entity_poly.entity_id
_entity_poly.type
_entity_poly.pdbx_seq_one_letter_code
_entity_poly.pdbx_strand_id
1 'polypeptide(L)'
;MTWLISPRKQTPVILLTLFMMLSPLANREAQPQPSVGSTAPRASAESVDVRVVQNSSSSLTVHARKGELEARLSVLLKDNSLGFTLHRGPGHGTGEWPWFAEIAPLLQACLRTVVPEPDRFPGFRFMTRLAMYPEMSGRIALQAGTSKKWDHRFGRPRASFTNNFVLSLAVNNDTYPELKTLFASHQYQIQLVSLERVSIAPVHALPYHDILVAEGLSPQWLVPYDAILHFQVKHVP
;
A
#
# COMPACT_ATOMS: atom_id res chain seq x y z
N MET A 1 -26.91 38.16 -35.21
CA MET A 1 -26.60 38.28 -33.77
C MET A 1 -25.28 37.57 -33.53
N THR A 2 -24.22 38.36 -33.41
CA THR A 2 -22.82 37.92 -33.42
C THR A 2 -22.24 38.26 -32.05
N TRP A 3 -21.71 37.28 -31.33
CA TRP A 3 -21.04 37.51 -30.05
C TRP A 3 -19.52 37.49 -30.23
N LEU A 4 -18.91 38.58 -29.77
CA LEU A 4 -17.48 38.87 -29.71
C LEU A 4 -17.10 38.85 -28.22
N ILE A 5 -16.24 37.93 -27.76
CA ILE A 5 -15.53 38.07 -26.47
C ILE A 5 -14.08 37.54 -26.58
N SER A 6 -13.17 38.51 -26.65
CA SER A 6 -11.81 38.64 -26.08
C SER A 6 -10.92 37.40 -25.80
N PRO A 7 -9.64 37.43 -26.23
CA PRO A 7 -8.58 36.58 -25.69
C PRO A 7 -7.93 37.23 -24.46
N ARG A 8 -7.83 36.52 -23.33
CA ARG A 8 -6.96 36.92 -22.21
C ARG A 8 -5.63 36.17 -22.30
N LYS A 9 -4.57 36.93 -22.51
CA LYS A 9 -3.18 36.55 -22.21
C LYS A 9 -3.01 36.44 -20.69
N GLN A 10 -2.43 35.34 -20.20
CA GLN A 10 -1.71 35.33 -18.92
C GLN A 10 -0.37 34.60 -19.05
N THR A 11 0.58 35.18 -18.33
CA THR A 11 2.04 35.18 -18.35
C THR A 11 2.67 33.83 -17.95
N PRO A 12 3.91 33.51 -18.36
CA PRO A 12 4.63 32.34 -17.86
C PRO A 12 5.06 32.56 -16.40
N VAL A 13 4.78 31.58 -15.53
CA VAL A 13 5.37 31.49 -14.20
C VAL A 13 6.59 30.60 -14.31
N ILE A 14 7.76 31.24 -14.29
CA ILE A 14 9.04 30.62 -13.97
C ILE A 14 9.07 30.44 -12.45
N LEU A 15 9.24 29.21 -11.96
CA LEU A 15 9.71 29.00 -10.60
C LEU A 15 10.87 28.01 -10.61
N LEU A 16 12.05 28.62 -10.50
CA LEU A 16 13.33 28.02 -10.18
C LEU A 16 13.27 27.53 -8.72
N THR A 17 13.63 26.27 -8.46
CA THR A 17 14.20 25.90 -7.16
C THR A 17 15.48 25.09 -7.39
N LEU A 18 16.58 25.80 -7.19
CA LEU A 18 17.95 25.35 -7.17
C LEU A 18 18.24 24.74 -5.78
N PHE A 19 18.85 23.56 -5.72
CA PHE A 19 19.68 23.15 -4.59
C PHE A 19 20.95 22.48 -5.14
N MET A 20 22.04 23.26 -5.18
CA MET A 20 23.39 22.74 -5.16
C MET A 20 23.89 22.81 -3.71
N MET A 21 24.48 21.73 -3.21
CA MET A 21 25.60 21.78 -2.27
C MET A 21 26.58 20.67 -2.65
N LEU A 22 27.85 21.05 -2.71
CA LEU A 22 28.99 20.33 -3.27
C LEU A 22 29.59 19.30 -2.30
N SER A 23 30.26 18.29 -2.88
CA SER A 23 31.16 17.31 -2.26
C SER A 23 32.40 17.91 -1.57
N PRO A 24 33.26 17.08 -0.94
CA PRO A 24 34.47 16.68 -1.68
C PRO A 24 34.94 15.22 -1.49
N LEU A 25 35.71 14.78 -2.48
CA LEU A 25 36.48 13.53 -2.60
C LEU A 25 37.62 13.40 -1.58
N ALA A 26 37.97 12.16 -1.20
CA ALA A 26 39.37 11.76 -0.97
C ALA A 26 39.58 10.25 -1.13
N ASN A 27 40.48 9.90 -2.05
CA ASN A 27 41.16 8.61 -2.18
C ASN A 27 42.07 8.34 -0.96
N ARG A 28 42.17 7.09 -0.50
CA ARG A 28 43.41 6.57 0.09
C ARG A 28 43.51 5.04 -0.01
N GLU A 29 44.76 4.62 -0.16
CA GLU A 29 45.29 3.33 -0.57
C GLU A 29 45.12 2.18 0.43
N ALA A 30 45.55 0.99 -0.01
CA ALA A 30 45.40 -0.33 0.59
C ALA A 30 46.44 -0.72 1.65
N GLN A 31 46.09 -1.82 2.36
CA GLN A 31 46.89 -2.81 3.14
C GLN A 31 47.08 -2.61 4.66
N PRO A 32 47.30 -3.68 5.47
CA PRO A 32 46.79 -5.07 5.42
C PRO A 32 46.12 -5.54 6.74
N GLN A 33 45.54 -6.76 6.73
CA GLN A 33 44.85 -7.44 7.85
C GLN A 33 45.75 -7.82 9.04
N PRO A 34 45.12 -8.08 10.22
CA PRO A 34 45.34 -9.37 10.87
C PRO A 34 44.07 -10.11 11.34
N SER A 35 44.06 -11.40 11.00
CA SER A 35 43.59 -12.61 11.70
C SER A 35 42.35 -12.63 12.63
N VAL A 36 41.42 -13.51 12.21
CA VAL A 36 40.74 -14.60 12.96
C VAL A 36 39.97 -14.23 14.23
N GLY A 37 38.65 -14.19 14.10
CA GLY A 37 37.69 -14.26 15.21
C GLY A 37 36.30 -14.65 14.72
N SER A 38 35.93 -15.92 14.93
CA SER A 38 34.57 -16.48 15.05
C SER A 38 33.45 -15.85 14.20
N THR A 39 33.18 -16.45 13.04
CA THR A 39 32.04 -16.08 12.18
C THR A 39 30.79 -16.83 12.64
N ALA A 40 30.01 -16.23 13.53
CA ALA A 40 28.57 -16.49 13.55
C ALA A 40 28.00 -16.04 12.19
N PRO A 41 26.97 -16.70 11.62
CA PRO A 41 26.33 -16.23 10.40
C PRO A 41 25.72 -14.86 10.67
N ARG A 42 26.44 -13.82 10.26
CA ARG A 42 25.96 -12.44 10.21
C ARG A 42 24.92 -12.43 9.10
N ALA A 43 23.66 -12.65 9.46
CA ALA A 43 22.54 -12.37 8.58
C ALA A 43 22.68 -10.91 8.17
N SER A 44 23.22 -10.66 6.98
CA SER A 44 23.23 -9.35 6.37
C SER A 44 21.77 -8.92 6.32
N ALA A 45 21.41 -7.95 7.18
CA ALA A 45 20.08 -7.37 7.16
C ALA A 45 19.87 -6.84 5.74
N GLU A 46 19.10 -7.57 4.95
CA GLU A 46 18.88 -7.29 3.54
C GLU A 46 18.22 -5.91 3.45
N SER A 47 18.99 -4.92 3.00
CA SER A 47 18.58 -3.52 2.96
C SER A 47 17.54 -3.31 1.86
N VAL A 48 16.52 -2.51 2.16
CA VAL A 48 15.56 -2.07 1.15
C VAL A 48 16.22 -1.03 0.25
N ASP A 49 16.28 -1.31 -1.05
CA ASP A 49 16.70 -0.34 -2.08
C ASP A 49 15.51 0.56 -2.43
N VAL A 50 15.74 1.88 -2.53
CA VAL A 50 14.69 2.86 -2.80
C VAL A 50 15.08 3.77 -3.95
N ARG A 51 14.21 3.85 -4.95
CA ARG A 51 14.38 4.70 -6.13
C ARG A 51 13.17 5.59 -6.32
N VAL A 52 13.40 6.88 -6.49
CA VAL A 52 12.35 7.85 -6.85
C VAL A 52 12.39 8.13 -8.35
N VAL A 53 11.24 8.07 -9.00
CA VAL A 53 11.06 8.38 -10.42
C VAL A 53 10.08 9.52 -10.54
N GLN A 54 10.53 10.68 -11.02
CA GLN A 54 9.66 11.79 -11.33
C GLN A 54 8.94 11.51 -12.66
N ASN A 55 7.60 11.39 -12.64
CA ASN A 55 6.82 11.13 -13.84
C ASN A 55 6.36 12.42 -14.53
N SER A 56 6.03 13.45 -13.76
CA SER A 56 5.60 14.78 -14.24
C SER A 56 5.88 15.84 -13.18
N SER A 57 5.61 17.13 -13.45
CA SER A 57 5.73 18.19 -12.42
C SER A 57 4.82 17.98 -11.20
N SER A 58 3.79 17.15 -11.30
CA SER A 58 2.80 16.93 -10.25
C SER A 58 2.68 15.46 -9.82
N SER A 59 3.63 14.61 -10.23
CA SER A 59 3.57 13.20 -9.88
C SER A 59 4.95 12.55 -9.84
N LEU A 60 5.16 11.71 -8.84
CA LEU A 60 6.34 10.85 -8.72
C LEU A 60 5.93 9.43 -8.34
N THR A 61 6.80 8.47 -8.59
CA THR A 61 6.67 7.09 -8.11
C THR A 61 7.89 6.75 -7.28
N VAL A 62 7.67 6.25 -6.07
CA VAL A 62 8.72 5.64 -5.24
C VAL A 62 8.67 4.14 -5.42
N HIS A 63 9.79 3.57 -5.84
CA HIS A 63 10.02 2.14 -5.95
C HIS A 63 10.85 1.71 -4.74
N ALA A 64 10.36 0.75 -3.97
CA ALA A 64 11.11 0.10 -2.90
C ALA A 64 11.29 -1.37 -3.23
N ARG A 65 12.51 -1.88 -3.22
CA ARG A 65 12.83 -3.27 -3.56
C ARG A 65 13.58 -3.97 -2.42
N LYS A 66 13.22 -5.22 -2.16
CA LYS A 66 13.94 -6.13 -1.25
C LYS A 66 13.92 -7.54 -1.85
N GLY A 67 15.09 -8.02 -2.27
CA GLY A 67 15.18 -9.24 -3.07
C GLY A 67 14.34 -9.15 -4.35
N GLU A 68 13.41 -10.08 -4.53
CA GLU A 68 12.48 -10.15 -5.66
C GLU A 68 11.16 -9.38 -5.43
N LEU A 69 10.94 -8.88 -4.21
CA LEU A 69 9.77 -8.08 -3.87
C LEU A 69 10.01 -6.62 -4.24
N GLU A 70 9.08 -6.03 -4.99
CA GLU A 70 9.07 -4.61 -5.33
C GLU A 70 7.73 -4.01 -4.89
N ALA A 71 7.75 -2.88 -4.19
CA ALA A 71 6.59 -2.05 -3.93
C ALA A 71 6.69 -0.73 -4.69
N ARG A 72 5.58 -0.26 -5.25
CA ARG A 72 5.51 1.05 -5.91
C ARG A 72 4.46 1.93 -5.23
N LEU A 73 4.88 3.12 -4.84
CA LEU A 73 4.01 4.16 -4.30
C LEU A 73 3.94 5.31 -5.30
N SER A 74 2.80 5.47 -5.95
CA SER A 74 2.54 6.59 -6.85
C SER A 74 1.97 7.76 -6.05
N VAL A 75 2.63 8.90 -6.16
CA VAL A 75 2.28 10.13 -5.46
C VAL A 75 1.78 11.11 -6.50
N LEU A 76 0.54 11.57 -6.33
CA LEU A 76 0.00 12.69 -7.09
C LEU A 76 0.04 13.91 -6.17
N LEU A 77 0.89 14.87 -6.52
CA LEU A 77 1.05 16.16 -5.83
C LEU A 77 -0.08 17.15 -6.18
N LYS A 78 -1.23 16.62 -6.59
CA LYS A 78 -2.47 17.35 -6.84
C LYS A 78 -3.52 16.74 -5.92
N ASP A 79 -4.13 17.57 -5.08
CA ASP A 79 -5.20 17.17 -4.17
C ASP A 79 -4.79 16.14 -3.07
N ASN A 80 -3.52 16.15 -2.63
CA ASN A 80 -3.00 15.34 -1.51
C ASN A 80 -3.40 13.85 -1.57
N SER A 81 -3.24 13.21 -2.72
CA SER A 81 -3.62 11.80 -2.91
C SER A 81 -2.41 10.89 -3.18
N LEU A 82 -2.29 9.84 -2.36
CA LEU A 82 -1.29 8.79 -2.45
C LEU A 82 -1.97 7.50 -2.95
N GLY A 83 -1.59 7.06 -4.15
CA GLY A 83 -2.03 5.80 -4.72
C GLY A 83 -0.95 4.74 -4.55
N PHE A 84 -1.23 3.69 -3.79
CA PHE A 84 -0.33 2.55 -3.69
C PHE A 84 -0.75 1.47 -4.70
N THR A 85 0.22 1.00 -5.48
CA THR A 85 0.04 -0.19 -6.31
C THR A 85 1.26 -1.06 -6.12
N LEU A 86 1.12 -2.13 -5.36
CA LEU A 86 2.17 -3.14 -5.23
C LEU A 86 2.25 -3.92 -6.54
N HIS A 87 3.44 -3.99 -7.15
CA HIS A 87 3.69 -4.74 -8.37
C HIS A 87 4.68 -5.86 -8.07
N ARG A 88 4.32 -7.10 -8.36
CA ARG A 88 5.29 -8.21 -8.32
C ARG A 88 6.32 -8.06 -9.43
N GLY A 89 7.60 -8.27 -9.10
CA GLY A 89 8.60 -8.58 -10.10
C GLY A 89 8.25 -9.88 -10.84
N PRO A 90 8.68 -10.06 -12.09
CA PRO A 90 8.33 -11.21 -12.94
C PRO A 90 8.88 -12.57 -12.47
N GLY A 91 9.50 -12.68 -11.29
CA GLY A 91 10.21 -13.87 -10.81
C GLY A 91 9.48 -14.73 -9.76
N HIS A 92 8.38 -14.26 -9.18
CA HIS A 92 7.62 -15.10 -8.24
C HIS A 92 6.68 -16.01 -9.01
N GLY A 93 7.07 -17.29 -9.09
CA GLY A 93 6.19 -18.37 -9.48
C GLY A 93 4.87 -18.36 -8.70
N THR A 94 3.93 -19.17 -9.16
CA THR A 94 2.54 -19.33 -8.68
C THR A 94 2.35 -19.68 -7.20
N GLY A 95 3.39 -19.61 -6.36
CA GLY A 95 3.47 -20.25 -5.05
C GLY A 95 2.68 -19.56 -3.93
N GLU A 96 3.07 -18.36 -3.50
CA GLU A 96 2.57 -17.82 -2.22
C GLU A 96 2.47 -16.30 -2.29
N TRP A 97 1.42 -15.70 -1.77
CA TRP A 97 1.32 -14.23 -1.70
C TRP A 97 2.15 -13.71 -0.52
N PRO A 98 2.91 -12.60 -0.69
CA PRO A 98 3.69 -12.08 0.42
C PRO A 98 2.75 -11.61 1.54
N TRP A 99 3.10 -11.98 2.76
CA TRP A 99 2.40 -11.54 3.95
C TRP A 99 2.72 -10.06 4.23
N PHE A 100 1.87 -9.38 5.01
CA PHE A 100 2.07 -7.98 5.36
C PHE A 100 3.44 -7.72 5.99
N ALA A 101 3.95 -8.65 6.81
CA ALA A 101 5.27 -8.54 7.43
C ALA A 101 6.42 -8.40 6.40
N GLU A 102 6.26 -8.98 5.21
CA GLU A 102 7.25 -8.87 4.12
C GLU A 102 7.10 -7.56 3.34
N ILE A 103 5.86 -7.06 3.21
CA ILE A 103 5.55 -5.81 2.50
C ILE A 103 5.84 -4.59 3.37
N ALA A 104 5.67 -4.70 4.69
CA ALA A 104 5.75 -3.59 5.62
C ALA A 104 7.07 -2.79 5.53
N PRO A 105 8.26 -3.41 5.44
CA PRO A 105 9.51 -2.66 5.27
C PRO A 105 9.56 -1.85 3.98
N LEU A 106 8.99 -2.37 2.88
CA LEU A 106 8.94 -1.67 1.59
C LEU A 106 8.00 -0.47 1.66
N LEU A 107 6.80 -0.66 2.22
CA LEU A 107 5.83 0.42 2.40
C LEU A 107 6.38 1.49 3.36
N GLN A 108 7.04 1.08 4.43
CA GLN A 108 7.71 1.99 5.35
C GLN A 108 8.79 2.83 4.66
N ALA A 109 9.62 2.20 3.82
CA ALA A 109 10.64 2.91 3.05
C ALA A 109 10.00 3.94 2.12
N CYS A 110 8.94 3.57 1.40
CA CYS A 110 8.18 4.49 0.54
C CYS A 110 7.60 5.67 1.33
N LEU A 111 6.97 5.42 2.49
CA LEU A 111 6.38 6.48 3.32
C LEU A 111 7.44 7.46 3.85
N ARG A 112 8.61 6.96 4.28
CA ARG A 112 9.73 7.84 4.71
C ARG A 112 10.22 8.75 3.60
N THR A 113 10.21 8.27 2.35
CA THR A 113 10.64 9.06 1.20
C THR A 113 9.62 10.13 0.81
N VAL A 114 8.32 9.81 0.86
CA VAL A 114 7.25 10.72 0.41
C VAL A 114 6.83 11.69 1.51
N VAL A 115 6.92 11.26 2.77
CA VAL A 115 6.44 12.01 3.93
C VAL A 115 7.58 12.21 4.94
N PRO A 116 8.68 12.90 4.55
CA PRO A 116 9.82 13.08 5.43
C PRO A 116 9.54 14.06 6.57
N GLU A 117 8.60 15.00 6.36
CA GLU A 117 8.21 16.03 7.33
C GLU A 117 6.69 15.94 7.55
N PRO A 118 6.22 15.28 8.61
CA PRO A 118 4.80 15.09 8.88
C PRO A 118 3.99 16.39 8.93
N ASP A 119 4.60 17.46 9.45
CA ASP A 119 3.98 18.79 9.55
C ASP A 119 3.63 19.41 8.19
N ARG A 120 4.31 19.01 7.11
CA ARG A 120 4.00 19.49 5.75
C ARG A 120 2.79 18.80 5.13
N PHE A 121 2.37 17.65 5.68
CA PHE A 121 1.28 16.84 5.15
C PHE A 121 0.25 16.56 6.25
N PRO A 122 -0.53 17.55 6.69
CA PRO A 122 -1.50 17.40 7.79
C PRO A 122 -2.57 16.32 7.51
N GLY A 123 -2.76 15.96 6.24
CA GLY A 123 -3.51 14.77 5.85
C GLY A 123 -3.46 14.51 4.35
N PHE A 124 -3.74 13.26 3.97
CA PHE A 124 -3.78 12.81 2.59
C PHE A 124 -4.73 11.62 2.43
N ARG A 125 -5.05 11.28 1.18
CA ARG A 125 -5.77 10.05 0.86
C ARG A 125 -4.79 8.93 0.53
N PHE A 126 -5.04 7.74 1.06
CA PHE A 126 -4.27 6.55 0.74
C PHE A 126 -5.18 5.51 0.08
N MET A 127 -4.82 5.06 -1.12
CA MET A 127 -5.59 4.06 -1.85
C MET A 127 -4.77 2.79 -2.07
N THR A 128 -5.35 1.63 -1.83
CA THR A 128 -4.71 0.32 -2.04
C THR A 128 -5.75 -0.75 -2.41
N ARG A 129 -5.32 -1.95 -2.80
CA ARG A 129 -6.21 -3.10 -2.99
C ARG A 129 -6.09 -4.07 -1.82
N LEU A 130 -7.23 -4.58 -1.35
CA LEU A 130 -7.28 -5.54 -0.26
C LEU A 130 -6.55 -6.84 -0.59
N ALA A 131 -6.63 -7.33 -1.84
CA ALA A 131 -5.93 -8.53 -2.29
C ALA A 131 -4.41 -8.42 -2.21
N MET A 132 -3.83 -7.22 -2.07
CA MET A 132 -2.39 -7.09 -1.82
C MET A 132 -1.97 -7.58 -0.43
N TYR A 133 -2.94 -7.82 0.48
CA TYR A 133 -2.71 -8.23 1.86
C TYR A 133 -3.55 -9.48 2.16
N PRO A 134 -3.00 -10.68 1.92
CA PRO A 134 -3.72 -11.95 2.09
C PRO A 134 -4.40 -12.10 3.46
N GLU A 135 -3.76 -11.65 4.55
CA GLU A 135 -4.33 -11.68 5.90
C GLU A 135 -5.60 -10.84 6.01
N MET A 136 -5.55 -9.60 5.51
CA MET A 136 -6.67 -8.67 5.57
C MET A 136 -7.82 -9.16 4.70
N SER A 137 -7.48 -9.63 3.49
CA SER A 137 -8.37 -10.26 2.54
C SER A 137 -9.08 -11.48 3.15
N GLY A 138 -8.32 -12.37 3.78
CA GLY A 138 -8.82 -13.54 4.50
C GLY A 138 -9.73 -13.19 5.68
N ARG A 139 -9.38 -12.17 6.48
CA ARG A 139 -10.24 -11.68 7.57
C ARG A 139 -11.61 -11.20 7.06
N ILE A 140 -11.66 -10.44 5.96
CA ILE A 140 -12.93 -10.04 5.34
C ILE A 140 -13.72 -11.26 4.84
N ALA A 141 -13.06 -12.18 4.14
CA ALA A 141 -13.70 -13.37 3.61
C ALA A 141 -14.31 -14.24 4.73
N LEU A 142 -13.56 -14.45 5.81
CA LEU A 142 -13.99 -15.19 7.00
C LEU A 142 -15.18 -14.52 7.69
N GLN A 143 -15.10 -13.21 7.92
CA GLN A 143 -16.19 -12.45 8.56
C GLN A 143 -17.47 -12.45 7.72
N ALA A 144 -17.34 -12.36 6.40
CA ALA A 144 -18.48 -12.47 5.51
C ALA A 144 -19.06 -13.89 5.49
N GLY A 145 -18.22 -14.91 5.37
CA GLY A 145 -18.63 -16.31 5.33
C GLY A 145 -19.34 -16.79 6.60
N THR A 146 -18.95 -16.26 7.76
CA THR A 146 -19.59 -16.56 9.06
C THR A 146 -20.82 -15.69 9.34
N SER A 147 -21.04 -14.63 8.56
CA SER A 147 -22.14 -13.69 8.80
C SER A 147 -23.46 -14.20 8.22
N LYS A 148 -24.49 -14.27 9.08
CA LYS A 148 -25.88 -14.57 8.65
C LYS A 148 -26.45 -13.51 7.69
N LYS A 149 -25.85 -12.32 7.65
CA LYS A 149 -26.25 -11.22 6.76
C LYS A 149 -25.69 -11.38 5.34
N TRP A 150 -24.77 -12.32 5.13
CA TRP A 150 -24.23 -12.68 3.82
C TRP A 150 -24.96 -13.90 3.25
N ASP A 151 -25.19 -13.88 1.95
CA ASP A 151 -25.67 -15.04 1.20
C ASP A 151 -24.49 -15.67 0.45
N HIS A 152 -23.92 -16.72 1.03
CA HIS A 152 -22.76 -17.43 0.46
C HIS A 152 -23.07 -18.17 -0.84
N ARG A 153 -24.35 -18.42 -1.17
CA ARG A 153 -24.73 -19.08 -2.43
C ARG A 153 -24.67 -18.11 -3.58
N PHE A 154 -25.06 -16.86 -3.35
CA PHE A 154 -25.11 -15.82 -4.37
C PHE A 154 -23.96 -14.80 -4.28
N GLY A 155 -23.13 -14.88 -3.23
CA GLY A 155 -22.00 -13.98 -3.03
C GLY A 155 -22.43 -12.54 -2.82
N ARG A 156 -23.51 -12.29 -2.07
CA ARG A 156 -24.02 -10.94 -1.84
C ARG A 156 -24.63 -10.78 -0.45
N PRO A 157 -24.67 -9.57 0.12
CA PRO A 157 -25.41 -9.32 1.34
C PRO A 157 -26.92 -9.51 1.12
N ARG A 158 -27.64 -9.89 2.17
CA ARG A 158 -29.09 -10.14 2.12
C ARG A 158 -29.95 -8.87 2.15
N ALA A 159 -29.44 -7.77 2.71
CA ALA A 159 -30.24 -6.58 3.02
C ALA A 159 -29.52 -5.24 2.80
N SER A 160 -28.41 -5.21 2.05
CA SER A 160 -27.65 -3.98 1.81
C SER A 160 -26.90 -4.03 0.47
N PHE A 161 -26.20 -2.95 0.11
CA PHE A 161 -25.26 -2.97 -1.01
C PHE A 161 -23.95 -3.64 -0.60
N THR A 162 -23.34 -4.40 -1.52
CA THR A 162 -22.09 -5.13 -1.28
C THR A 162 -20.99 -4.24 -0.73
N ASN A 163 -20.78 -3.04 -1.30
CA ASN A 163 -19.73 -2.12 -0.83
C ASN A 163 -19.97 -1.69 0.63
N ASN A 164 -21.20 -1.33 0.98
CA ASN A 164 -21.55 -0.90 2.35
C ASN A 164 -21.42 -2.05 3.35
N PHE A 165 -21.80 -3.26 2.94
CA PHE A 165 -21.63 -4.45 3.77
C PHE A 165 -20.15 -4.71 4.07
N VAL A 166 -19.31 -4.79 3.04
CA VAL A 166 -17.87 -5.05 3.21
C VAL A 166 -17.19 -3.91 3.97
N LEU A 167 -17.60 -2.66 3.76
CA LEU A 167 -17.08 -1.52 4.52
C LEU A 167 -17.39 -1.67 6.00
N SER A 168 -18.62 -2.08 6.33
CA SER A 168 -19.00 -2.33 7.72
C SER A 168 -18.23 -3.47 8.36
N LEU A 169 -17.89 -4.53 7.61
CA LEU A 169 -17.02 -5.60 8.11
C LEU A 169 -15.62 -5.06 8.40
N ALA A 170 -15.04 -4.33 7.45
CA ALA A 170 -13.69 -3.78 7.54
C ALA A 170 -13.50 -2.82 8.71
N VAL A 171 -14.49 -1.96 8.95
CA VAL A 171 -14.46 -0.94 10.01
C VAL A 171 -14.74 -1.56 11.38
N ASN A 172 -15.78 -2.39 11.50
CA ASN A 172 -16.25 -2.85 12.81
C ASN A 172 -15.38 -3.94 13.43
N ASN A 173 -14.61 -4.67 12.63
CA ASN A 173 -13.79 -5.80 13.10
C ASN A 173 -12.29 -5.53 13.02
N ASP A 174 -11.91 -4.27 12.88
CA ASP A 174 -10.50 -3.85 12.77
C ASP A 174 -9.70 -4.71 11.78
N THR A 175 -10.08 -4.73 10.50
CA THR A 175 -9.50 -5.68 9.53
C THR A 175 -8.07 -5.32 9.07
N TYR A 176 -7.57 -4.15 9.44
CA TYR A 176 -6.28 -3.61 8.98
C TYR A 176 -5.39 -3.06 10.12
N PRO A 177 -5.21 -3.78 11.24
CA PRO A 177 -4.43 -3.31 12.39
C PRO A 177 -2.96 -3.09 12.03
N GLU A 178 -2.43 -3.82 11.05
CA GLU A 178 -1.04 -3.69 10.63
C GLU A 178 -0.82 -2.38 9.86
N LEU A 179 -1.79 -1.94 9.04
CA LEU A 179 -1.75 -0.61 8.43
C LEU A 179 -1.88 0.48 9.49
N LYS A 180 -2.78 0.33 10.46
CA LYS A 180 -2.89 1.30 11.58
C LYS A 180 -1.56 1.45 12.31
N THR A 181 -0.92 0.34 12.64
CA THR A 181 0.38 0.31 13.32
C THR A 181 1.48 0.96 12.48
N LEU A 182 1.55 0.63 11.18
CA LEU A 182 2.53 1.19 10.27
C LEU A 182 2.38 2.71 10.14
N PHE A 183 1.16 3.22 9.91
CA PHE A 183 0.92 4.67 9.81
C PHE A 183 1.15 5.38 11.16
N ALA A 184 0.80 4.76 12.29
CA ALA A 184 1.06 5.32 13.61
C ALA A 184 2.57 5.53 13.87
N SER A 185 3.43 4.64 13.35
CA SER A 185 4.90 4.81 13.43
C SER A 185 5.43 6.03 12.67
N HIS A 186 4.60 6.66 11.85
CA HIS A 186 4.88 7.90 11.12
C HIS A 186 4.09 9.11 11.64
N GLN A 187 3.54 9.03 12.86
CA GLN A 187 2.68 10.08 13.44
C GLN A 187 1.40 10.32 12.61
N TYR A 188 0.86 9.26 12.00
CA TYR A 188 -0.39 9.33 11.24
C TYR A 188 -1.45 8.39 11.79
N GLN A 189 -2.69 8.87 11.81
CA GLN A 189 -3.87 8.03 11.95
C GLN A 189 -4.45 7.73 10.56
N ILE A 190 -4.80 6.46 10.33
CA ILE A 190 -5.44 6.01 9.10
C ILE A 190 -6.84 5.48 9.37
N GLN A 191 -7.81 5.94 8.58
CA GLN A 191 -9.22 5.54 8.68
C GLN A 191 -9.74 5.15 7.30
N LEU A 192 -10.35 3.97 7.19
CA LEU A 192 -11.05 3.57 5.98
C LEU A 192 -12.33 4.42 5.85
N VAL A 193 -12.46 5.17 4.75
CA VAL A 193 -13.61 6.07 4.53
C VAL A 193 -14.56 5.55 3.46
N SER A 194 -14.04 4.80 2.48
CA SER A 194 -14.86 4.15 1.47
C SER A 194 -14.13 2.96 0.85
N LEU A 195 -14.89 2.12 0.16
CA LEU A 195 -14.33 1.10 -0.70
C LEU A 195 -15.19 0.94 -1.96
N GLU A 196 -14.58 0.42 -3.01
CA GLU A 196 -15.25 0.17 -4.29
C GLU A 196 -14.74 -1.10 -4.95
N ARG A 197 -15.47 -1.55 -5.99
CA ARG A 197 -15.10 -2.71 -6.82
C ARG A 197 -14.84 -3.99 -6.00
N VAL A 198 -15.77 -4.32 -5.10
CA VAL A 198 -15.69 -5.57 -4.34
C VAL A 198 -15.69 -6.76 -5.30
N SER A 199 -14.65 -7.58 -5.19
CA SER A 199 -14.54 -8.85 -5.93
C SER A 199 -14.96 -10.00 -5.02
N ILE A 200 -15.68 -10.95 -5.62
CA ILE A 200 -16.24 -12.12 -4.94
C ILE A 200 -15.73 -13.36 -5.68
N ALA A 201 -15.33 -14.36 -4.92
CA ALA A 201 -14.86 -15.63 -5.46
C ALA A 201 -15.27 -16.78 -4.51
N PRO A 202 -15.33 -18.02 -4.99
CA PRO A 202 -15.51 -19.16 -4.12
C PRO A 202 -14.27 -19.37 -3.24
N VAL A 203 -14.46 -19.86 -2.03
CA VAL A 203 -13.38 -20.07 -1.04
C VAL A 203 -12.20 -20.84 -1.63
N HIS A 204 -12.43 -21.95 -2.33
CA HIS A 204 -11.34 -22.77 -2.92
C HIS A 204 -10.47 -22.05 -3.97
N ALA A 205 -10.94 -20.94 -4.53
CA ALA A 205 -10.17 -20.16 -5.51
C ALA A 205 -9.24 -19.13 -4.84
N LEU A 206 -9.30 -19.00 -3.51
CA LEU A 206 -8.51 -18.02 -2.78
C LEU A 206 -7.13 -18.60 -2.39
N PRO A 207 -6.08 -17.76 -2.39
CA PRO A 207 -4.72 -18.22 -2.07
C PRO A 207 -4.54 -18.66 -0.60
N TYR A 208 -5.48 -18.31 0.27
CA TYR A 208 -5.50 -18.64 1.71
C TYR A 208 -6.70 -19.54 2.06
N HIS A 209 -7.22 -20.31 1.09
CA HIS A 209 -8.43 -21.12 1.27
C HIS A 209 -8.30 -22.16 2.38
N ASP A 210 -7.12 -22.76 2.58
CA ASP A 210 -6.88 -23.74 3.64
C ASP A 210 -7.21 -23.17 5.03
N ILE A 211 -6.84 -21.90 5.27
CA ILE A 211 -7.16 -21.19 6.52
C ILE A 211 -8.67 -21.02 6.65
N LEU A 212 -9.36 -20.62 5.58
CA LEU A 212 -10.82 -20.43 5.63
C LEU A 212 -11.58 -21.74 5.87
N VAL A 213 -11.14 -22.83 5.24
CA VAL A 213 -11.75 -24.16 5.40
C VAL A 213 -11.50 -24.68 6.82
N ALA A 214 -10.31 -24.48 7.38
CA ALA A 214 -10.01 -24.81 8.77
C ALA A 214 -10.91 -24.07 9.76
N GLU A 215 -11.29 -22.82 9.43
CA GLU A 215 -12.26 -22.01 10.17
C GLU A 215 -13.74 -22.35 9.87
N GLY A 216 -13.98 -23.44 9.13
CA GLY A 216 -15.32 -24.00 8.92
C GLY A 216 -16.09 -23.45 7.71
N LEU A 217 -15.45 -22.68 6.82
CA LEU A 217 -16.08 -22.25 5.58
C LEU A 217 -16.11 -23.38 4.56
N SER A 218 -17.24 -23.54 3.88
CA SER A 218 -17.34 -24.48 2.75
C SER A 218 -16.50 -23.97 1.56
N PRO A 219 -15.74 -24.84 0.88
CA PRO A 219 -14.95 -24.47 -0.30
C PRO A 219 -15.77 -23.84 -1.45
N GLN A 220 -17.07 -24.11 -1.52
CA GLN A 220 -17.97 -23.62 -2.58
C GLN A 220 -18.63 -22.28 -2.23
N TRP A 221 -18.53 -21.81 -0.99
CA TRP A 221 -19.12 -20.54 -0.58
C TRP A 221 -18.47 -19.37 -1.31
N LEU A 222 -19.30 -18.48 -1.85
CA LEU A 222 -18.85 -17.23 -2.45
C LEU A 222 -18.65 -16.19 -1.34
N VAL A 223 -17.45 -15.64 -1.26
CA VAL A 223 -17.05 -14.65 -0.24
C VAL A 223 -16.37 -13.44 -0.89
N PRO A 224 -16.52 -12.23 -0.33
CA PRO A 224 -15.77 -11.07 -0.77
C PRO A 224 -14.30 -11.24 -0.36
N TYR A 225 -13.39 -10.97 -1.27
CA TYR A 225 -11.95 -11.16 -1.01
C TYR A 225 -11.11 -9.95 -1.41
N ASP A 226 -11.57 -9.13 -2.36
CA ASP A 226 -10.84 -7.94 -2.78
C ASP A 226 -11.75 -6.72 -2.88
N ALA A 227 -11.16 -5.54 -2.74
CA ALA A 227 -11.78 -4.25 -2.96
C ALA A 227 -10.68 -3.20 -3.13
N ILE A 228 -11.00 -2.10 -3.81
CA ILE A 228 -10.18 -0.89 -3.72
C ILE A 228 -10.57 -0.18 -2.43
N LEU A 229 -9.60 -0.01 -1.54
CA LEU A 229 -9.76 0.64 -0.25
C LEU A 229 -9.32 2.09 -0.35
N HIS A 230 -10.16 3.00 0.11
CA HIS A 230 -9.88 4.43 0.19
C HIS A 230 -9.80 4.84 1.64
N PHE A 231 -8.61 5.23 2.06
CA PHE A 231 -8.32 5.68 3.40
C PHE A 231 -8.15 7.20 3.44
N GLN A 232 -8.61 7.80 4.53
CA GLN A 232 -8.20 9.12 4.96
C GLN A 232 -7.07 8.96 5.97
N VAL A 233 -5.99 9.71 5.76
CA VAL A 233 -4.83 9.74 6.64
C VAL A 233 -4.69 11.15 7.20
N LYS A 234 -4.49 11.26 8.51
CA LYS A 234 -4.37 12.54 9.22
C LYS A 234 -3.16 12.51 10.14
N HIS A 235 -2.38 13.59 10.12
CA HIS A 235 -1.27 13.76 11.04
C HIS A 235 -1.80 13.85 12.48
N VAL A 236 -1.10 13.18 13.40
CA VAL A 236 -1.36 13.23 14.84
C VAL A 236 -0.10 13.79 15.49
N PRO A 237 -0.16 15.03 16.01
CA PRO A 237 0.98 15.69 16.63
C PRO A 237 1.46 14.98 17.91
#